data_AF-A0A1W9TQK8-F1
#
_entry.id   AF-A0A1W9TQK8-F1
#
_cell.length_a   1.000
_cell.length_b   1.000
_cell.length_c   1.000
_cell.angle_alpha   90.00
_cell.angle_beta   90.00
_cell.angle_gamma   90.00
#
_symmetry.space_group_name_H-M   'P 1'
#
loop_
_entity.id
_entity.type
_entity.pdbx_description
1 polymer ?
#
loop_
_entity_poly.entity_id
_entity_poly.type
_entity_poly.pdbx_seq_one_letter_code
_entity_poly.pdbx_strand_id
1 'polypeptide(L)'
;MENRKILKAATGLGGGIGHEGDTCGALTGGILSLGLYHRDNDCNRLWSDCIEYYRRFNTRHGSSKCRDITGIKFKEGYDIRRFLLKGMKCLRLVYTSIESIFDIVEVVERKFPSKGAYQLRPPFDIKKFHCAGTVLSHIESRLNLNIGPISRIARGFSGGIAFQGDICGAFMGGVLALGIMYGTDLRRSQHSRFFKAGLVAMKEGSRVFQNEHLHPSFKTSLRVGMFYKKFVSQFGSTDCIDILGKVSRSKNRDSCEEVARSAAQLALDLMSVKTLDWGQTLSLDYQLSL
;
A
#
# COMPACT_ATOMS: atom_id res chain seq x y z
N MET A 1 -17.92 6.62 11.66
CA MET A 1 -17.32 7.40 10.54
C MET A 1 -15.86 7.04 10.27
N GLU A 2 -15.08 6.74 11.30
CA GLU A 2 -13.65 6.39 11.23
C GLU A 2 -13.35 5.16 10.35
N ASN A 3 -14.05 4.04 10.57
CA ASN A 3 -13.89 2.80 9.79
C ASN A 3 -14.07 3.00 8.27
N ARG A 4 -14.92 3.96 7.86
CA ARG A 4 -15.18 4.24 6.45
C ARG A 4 -13.93 4.80 5.76
N LYS A 5 -13.19 5.70 6.41
CA LYS A 5 -12.00 6.33 5.84
C LYS A 5 -10.85 5.34 5.71
N ILE A 6 -10.70 4.45 6.68
CA ILE A 6 -9.68 3.40 6.64
C ILE A 6 -9.92 2.46 5.45
N LEU A 7 -11.16 2.04 5.22
CA LEU A 7 -11.51 1.23 4.05
C LEU A 7 -11.27 1.97 2.73
N LYS A 8 -11.58 3.29 2.67
CA LYS A 8 -11.24 4.11 1.50
C LYS A 8 -9.71 4.16 1.28
N ALA A 9 -8.93 4.43 2.32
CA ALA A 9 -7.48 4.50 2.26
C ALA A 9 -6.85 3.21 1.72
N ALA A 10 -7.41 2.06 2.07
CA ALA A 10 -6.95 0.75 1.60
C ALA A 10 -7.36 0.41 0.15
N THR A 11 -8.20 1.21 -0.52
CA THR A 11 -8.68 0.90 -1.88
C THR A 11 -7.51 0.77 -2.88
N GLY A 12 -6.48 1.58 -2.71
CA GLY A 12 -5.30 1.61 -3.59
C GLY A 12 -4.39 0.40 -3.48
N LEU A 13 -4.58 -0.51 -2.52
CA LEU A 13 -3.68 -1.64 -2.29
C LEU A 13 -3.88 -2.80 -3.30
N GLY A 14 -5.01 -2.78 -4.02
CA GLY A 14 -5.41 -3.84 -4.95
C GLY A 14 -4.39 -4.09 -6.07
N GLY A 15 -4.22 -5.36 -6.46
CA GLY A 15 -3.26 -5.74 -7.51
C GLY A 15 -1.79 -5.54 -7.14
N GLY A 16 -1.48 -5.34 -5.85
CA GLY A 16 -0.13 -5.02 -5.39
C GLY A 16 0.19 -3.54 -5.53
N ILE A 17 -0.67 -2.71 -4.93
CA ILE A 17 -0.62 -1.25 -4.83
C ILE A 17 -0.99 -0.50 -6.14
N GLY A 18 -2.19 -0.73 -6.64
CA GLY A 18 -2.69 0.01 -7.81
C GLY A 18 -2.40 -0.71 -9.13
N HIS A 19 -2.39 -2.05 -9.09
CA HIS A 19 -2.11 -2.91 -10.24
C HIS A 19 -0.68 -2.81 -10.79
N GLU A 20 0.27 -2.52 -9.90
CA GLU A 20 1.70 -2.49 -10.23
C GLU A 20 2.40 -3.82 -9.95
N GLY A 21 1.71 -4.79 -9.35
CA GLY A 21 2.26 -6.11 -9.05
C GLY A 21 3.36 -6.08 -7.97
N ASP A 22 3.42 -5.02 -7.17
CA ASP A 22 4.35 -4.87 -6.06
C ASP A 22 3.80 -5.54 -4.78
N THR A 23 4.21 -5.10 -3.60
CA THR A 23 3.82 -5.67 -2.31
C THR A 23 2.32 -5.94 -2.20
N CYS A 24 1.99 -7.17 -1.80
CA CYS A 24 0.65 -7.72 -1.88
C CYS A 24 -0.37 -6.89 -1.07
N GLY A 25 -1.56 -6.70 -1.65
CA GLY A 25 -2.68 -6.03 -0.98
C GLY A 25 -3.18 -6.77 0.27
N ALA A 26 -3.09 -8.11 0.30
CA ALA A 26 -3.45 -8.90 1.48
C ALA A 26 -2.46 -8.67 2.63
N LEU A 27 -1.16 -8.65 2.31
CA LEU A 27 -0.09 -8.35 3.26
C LEU A 27 -0.21 -6.91 3.80
N THR A 28 -0.25 -5.91 2.94
CA THR A 28 -0.36 -4.50 3.35
C THR A 28 -1.68 -4.20 4.09
N GLY A 29 -2.78 -4.84 3.68
CA GLY A 29 -4.05 -4.79 4.39
C GLY A 29 -3.96 -5.42 5.79
N GLY A 30 -3.26 -6.55 5.93
CA GLY A 30 -3.00 -7.18 7.22
C GLY A 30 -2.17 -6.31 8.16
N ILE A 31 -1.18 -5.59 7.63
CA ILE A 31 -0.39 -4.62 8.40
C ILE A 31 -1.25 -3.46 8.91
N LEU A 32 -2.15 -2.93 8.08
CA LEU A 32 -3.13 -1.93 8.53
C LEU A 32 -4.06 -2.50 9.61
N SER A 33 -4.49 -3.76 9.49
CA SER A 33 -5.34 -4.43 10.48
C SER A 33 -4.64 -4.61 11.83
N LEU A 34 -3.36 -4.99 11.84
CA LEU A 34 -2.55 -5.02 13.06
C LEU A 34 -2.41 -3.62 13.67
N GLY A 35 -2.20 -2.59 12.83
CA GLY A 35 -2.21 -1.20 13.28
C GLY A 35 -3.54 -0.75 13.89
N LEU A 36 -4.67 -1.25 13.38
CA LEU A 36 -6.00 -1.01 13.96
C LEU A 36 -6.19 -1.71 15.30
N TYR A 37 -5.65 -2.91 15.44
CA TYR A 37 -5.72 -3.70 16.66
C TYR A 37 -4.89 -3.07 17.79
N HIS A 38 -3.64 -2.70 17.50
CA HIS A 38 -2.73 -2.04 18.42
C HIS A 38 -3.08 -0.55 18.57
N ARG A 39 -4.12 -0.27 19.36
CA ARG A 39 -4.56 1.09 19.66
C ARG A 39 -3.78 1.75 20.80
N ASP A 40 -2.89 1.02 21.45
CA ASP A 40 -1.86 1.62 22.29
C ASP A 40 -0.78 2.26 21.41
N ASN A 41 -0.08 3.27 21.93
CA ASN A 41 1.07 3.85 21.23
C ASN A 41 2.34 2.98 21.40
N ASP A 42 2.19 1.69 21.72
CA ASP A 42 3.30 0.76 21.86
C ASP A 42 3.71 0.21 20.49
N CYS A 43 4.58 0.97 19.83
CA CYS A 43 5.10 0.60 18.53
C CYS A 43 5.91 -0.71 18.56
N ASN A 44 6.54 -1.08 19.68
CA ASN A 44 7.33 -2.31 19.75
C ASN A 44 6.44 -3.55 19.64
N ARG A 45 5.30 -3.53 20.32
CA ARG A 45 4.31 -4.60 20.21
C ARG A 45 3.76 -4.69 18.79
N LEU A 46 3.33 -3.56 18.22
CA LEU A 46 2.85 -3.51 16.84
C LEU A 46 3.88 -4.07 15.85
N TRP A 47 5.14 -3.63 15.94
CA TRP A 47 6.18 -4.06 15.02
C TRP A 47 6.52 -5.53 15.18
N SER A 48 6.57 -6.06 16.40
CA SER A 48 6.77 -7.48 16.65
C SER A 48 5.72 -8.32 15.90
N ASP A 49 4.44 -7.94 16.01
CA ASP A 49 3.35 -8.66 15.36
C ASP A 49 3.38 -8.48 13.83
N CYS A 50 3.73 -7.29 13.35
CA CYS A 50 3.94 -7.03 11.92
C CYS A 50 5.09 -7.88 11.35
N ILE A 51 6.21 -8.03 12.07
CA ILE A 51 7.35 -8.86 11.67
C ILE A 51 6.93 -10.31 11.58
N GLU A 52 6.26 -10.84 12.60
CA GLU A 52 5.83 -12.23 12.61
C GLU A 52 4.81 -12.49 11.51
N TYR A 53 3.86 -11.58 11.29
CA TYR A 53 2.91 -11.68 10.19
C TYR A 53 3.60 -11.64 8.82
N TYR A 54 4.52 -10.70 8.61
CA TYR A 54 5.31 -10.59 7.38
C TYR A 54 6.09 -11.89 7.12
N ARG A 55 6.74 -12.43 8.15
CA ARG A 55 7.49 -13.69 8.07
C ARG A 55 6.57 -14.86 7.69
N ARG A 56 5.45 -15.05 8.40
CA ARG A 56 4.46 -16.09 8.09
C ARG A 56 3.92 -15.97 6.67
N PHE A 57 3.64 -14.74 6.23
CA PHE A 57 3.15 -14.49 4.87
C PHE A 57 4.18 -14.93 3.83
N ASN A 58 5.43 -14.50 3.96
CA ASN A 58 6.51 -14.87 3.04
C ASN A 58 6.82 -16.37 3.06
N THR A 59 6.87 -17.00 4.24
CA THR A 59 7.07 -18.46 4.35
C THR A 59 5.94 -19.23 3.65
N ARG A 60 4.69 -18.78 3.80
CA ARG A 60 3.52 -19.48 3.25
C ARG A 60 3.35 -19.26 1.74
N HIS A 61 3.65 -18.06 1.24
CA HIS A 61 3.35 -17.67 -0.15
C HIS A 61 4.58 -17.49 -1.04
N GLY A 62 5.78 -17.58 -0.48
CA GLY A 62 7.07 -17.54 -1.19
C GLY A 62 7.58 -16.14 -1.57
N SER A 63 6.75 -15.10 -1.49
CA SER A 63 7.13 -13.71 -1.75
C SER A 63 6.13 -12.75 -1.10
N SER A 64 6.54 -11.50 -0.87
CA SER A 64 5.67 -10.39 -0.51
C SER A 64 5.06 -9.72 -1.75
N LYS A 65 5.64 -9.93 -2.95
CA LYS A 65 5.26 -9.25 -4.19
C LYS A 65 4.12 -9.98 -4.89
N CYS A 66 3.09 -9.23 -5.25
CA CYS A 66 1.88 -9.75 -5.87
C CYS A 66 2.18 -10.44 -7.21
N ARG A 67 3.08 -9.87 -8.03
CA ARG A 67 3.47 -10.46 -9.31
C ARG A 67 4.12 -11.84 -9.14
N ASP A 68 4.94 -12.03 -8.12
CA ASP A 68 5.64 -13.30 -7.87
C ASP A 68 4.66 -14.38 -7.41
N ILE A 69 3.76 -14.03 -6.48
CA ILE A 69 2.76 -14.95 -5.92
C ILE A 69 1.76 -15.39 -7.00
N THR A 70 1.31 -14.45 -7.82
CA THR A 70 0.24 -14.69 -8.80
C THR A 70 0.77 -15.21 -10.15
N GLY A 71 2.01 -14.83 -10.49
CA GLY A 71 2.60 -14.97 -11.82
C GLY A 71 1.90 -14.10 -12.85
N ILE A 72 1.37 -12.95 -12.44
CA ILE A 72 0.57 -12.04 -13.26
C ILE A 72 1.26 -10.68 -13.34
N LYS A 73 1.42 -10.20 -14.57
CA LYS A 73 1.83 -8.85 -14.93
C LYS A 73 0.60 -8.03 -15.28
N PHE A 74 0.13 -7.26 -14.31
CA PHE A 74 -1.13 -6.51 -14.40
C PHE A 74 -1.23 -5.50 -15.55
N LYS A 75 -0.12 -5.14 -16.21
CA LYS A 75 -0.08 -4.21 -17.35
C LYS A 75 -0.07 -4.88 -18.73
N GLU A 76 0.20 -6.18 -18.82
CA GLU A 76 0.21 -6.89 -20.11
C GLU A 76 -1.19 -7.42 -20.46
N GLY A 77 -1.67 -7.13 -21.67
CA GLY A 77 -3.10 -7.19 -22.05
C GLY A 77 -3.80 -8.55 -21.88
N TYR A 78 -3.08 -9.67 -21.91
CA TYR A 78 -3.68 -11.01 -21.77
C TYR A 78 -3.81 -11.48 -20.31
N ASP A 79 -3.19 -10.81 -19.34
CA ASP A 79 -3.04 -11.35 -18.00
C ASP A 79 -4.27 -11.15 -17.10
N ILE A 80 -5.17 -10.22 -17.44
CA ILE A 80 -6.43 -10.03 -16.70
C ILE A 80 -7.37 -11.25 -16.88
N ARG A 81 -7.34 -11.91 -18.04
CA ARG A 81 -8.11 -13.14 -18.29
C ARG A 81 -7.56 -14.27 -17.43
N ARG A 82 -6.24 -14.37 -17.34
CA ARG A 82 -5.54 -15.32 -16.48
C ARG A 82 -5.78 -15.03 -14.99
N PHE A 83 -5.90 -13.76 -14.60
CA PHE A 83 -6.30 -13.34 -13.27
C PHE A 83 -7.72 -13.80 -12.92
N LEU A 84 -8.69 -13.61 -13.82
CA LEU A 84 -10.07 -14.08 -13.62
C LEU A 84 -10.13 -15.60 -13.45
N LEU A 85 -9.38 -16.35 -14.27
CA LEU A 85 -9.28 -17.80 -14.16
C LEU A 85 -8.53 -18.27 -12.89
N LYS A 86 -7.57 -17.48 -12.40
CA LYS A 86 -6.82 -17.74 -11.16
C LYS A 86 -7.40 -17.05 -9.93
N GLY A 87 -8.60 -16.45 -10.01
CA GLY A 87 -9.16 -15.53 -9.02
C GLY A 87 -9.25 -16.06 -7.58
N MET A 88 -9.23 -17.38 -7.41
CA MET A 88 -9.14 -18.03 -6.09
C MET A 88 -7.85 -17.73 -5.34
N LYS A 89 -6.74 -17.39 -6.02
CA LYS A 89 -5.45 -17.12 -5.36
C LYS A 89 -5.52 -15.88 -4.47
N CYS A 90 -6.08 -14.76 -4.94
CA CYS A 90 -6.22 -13.56 -4.12
C CYS A 90 -7.12 -13.80 -2.90
N LEU A 91 -8.20 -14.56 -3.08
CA LEU A 91 -9.09 -14.91 -1.98
C LEU A 91 -8.38 -15.77 -0.94
N ARG A 92 -7.58 -16.76 -1.37
CA ARG A 92 -6.74 -17.57 -0.45
C ARG A 92 -5.71 -16.72 0.29
N LEU A 93 -5.07 -15.75 -0.37
CA LEU A 93 -4.12 -14.83 0.28
C LEU A 93 -4.80 -14.02 1.39
N VAL A 94 -6.02 -13.54 1.14
CA VAL A 94 -6.81 -12.82 2.14
C VAL A 94 -7.18 -13.74 3.31
N TYR A 95 -7.74 -14.93 3.05
CA TYR A 95 -8.11 -15.85 4.12
C TYR A 95 -6.93 -16.28 4.99
N THR A 96 -5.83 -16.71 4.37
CA THR A 96 -4.63 -17.12 5.12
C THR A 96 -3.97 -15.96 5.86
N SER A 97 -4.15 -14.72 5.39
CA SER A 97 -3.72 -13.52 6.12
C SER A 97 -4.58 -13.27 7.34
N ILE A 98 -5.91 -13.40 7.20
CA ILE A 98 -6.86 -13.26 8.29
C ILE A 98 -6.55 -14.28 9.39
N GLU A 99 -6.43 -15.57 9.04
CA GLU A 99 -6.04 -16.64 9.96
C GLU A 99 -4.73 -16.32 10.69
N SER A 100 -3.69 -15.92 9.94
CA SER A 100 -2.40 -15.61 10.53
C SER A 100 -2.45 -14.43 11.51
N ILE A 101 -3.29 -13.42 11.22
CA ILE A 101 -3.44 -12.26 12.11
C ILE A 101 -4.18 -12.68 13.38
N PHE A 102 -5.28 -13.43 13.26
CA PHE A 102 -6.02 -13.97 14.40
C PHE A 102 -5.11 -14.82 15.30
N ASP A 103 -4.33 -15.73 14.73
CA ASP A 103 -3.37 -16.54 15.48
C ASP A 103 -2.35 -15.67 16.22
N ILE A 104 -1.83 -14.61 15.59
CA ILE A 104 -0.85 -13.72 16.23
C ILE A 104 -1.50 -12.98 17.40
N VAL A 105 -2.67 -12.38 17.20
CA VAL A 105 -3.31 -11.58 18.25
C VAL A 105 -3.82 -12.45 19.41
N GLU A 106 -4.37 -13.65 19.14
CA GLU A 106 -4.85 -14.59 20.17
C GLU A 106 -3.69 -15.20 20.99
N VAL A 107 -2.57 -15.55 20.35
CA VAL A 107 -1.40 -16.07 21.06
C VAL A 107 -0.82 -15.01 22.00
N VAL A 108 -0.83 -13.73 21.60
CA VAL A 108 -0.38 -12.62 22.45
C VAL A 108 -1.34 -12.39 23.63
N GLU A 109 -2.65 -12.54 23.45
CA GLU A 109 -3.60 -12.48 24.58
C GLU A 109 -3.35 -13.58 25.63
N ARG A 110 -2.95 -14.78 25.19
CA ARG A 110 -2.65 -15.91 26.10
C ARG A 110 -1.25 -15.88 26.70
N LYS A 111 -0.28 -15.24 26.05
CA LYS A 111 1.09 -15.06 26.53
C LYS A 111 1.37 -13.58 26.80
N PHE A 112 0.81 -13.04 27.87
CA PHE A 112 1.45 -11.89 28.51
C PHE A 112 2.54 -12.38 29.47
N PRO A 113 3.80 -12.40 29.03
CA PRO A 113 4.86 -11.96 29.91
C PRO A 113 5.65 -10.83 29.25
N SER A 114 5.68 -9.69 29.96
CA SER A 114 6.64 -8.58 29.84
C SER A 114 6.87 -7.96 28.46
N LYS A 115 6.58 -6.65 28.36
CA LYS A 115 7.29 -5.69 27.50
C LYS A 115 8.77 -6.12 27.31
N GLY A 116 9.15 -6.77 26.22
CA GLY A 116 10.55 -7.22 26.12
C GLY A 116 10.98 -8.14 24.97
N ALA A 117 10.11 -8.99 24.39
CA ALA A 117 10.59 -10.02 23.46
C ALA A 117 11.14 -9.47 22.11
N TYR A 118 10.66 -8.30 21.66
CA TYR A 118 11.20 -7.58 20.50
C TYR A 118 11.37 -6.10 20.86
N GLN A 119 12.51 -5.76 21.47
CA GLN A 119 12.89 -4.36 21.65
C GLN A 119 13.60 -3.88 20.38
N LEU A 120 12.80 -3.53 19.36
CA LEU A 120 13.35 -2.88 18.17
C LEU A 120 13.89 -1.50 18.56
N ARG A 121 15.16 -1.28 18.26
CA ARG A 121 15.81 0.02 18.42
C ARG A 121 15.93 0.66 17.04
N PRO A 122 14.94 1.45 16.60
CA PRO A 122 15.05 2.15 15.33
C PRO A 122 16.27 3.07 15.34
N PRO A 123 16.87 3.34 14.17
CA PRO A 123 18.06 4.19 14.06
C PRO A 123 17.81 5.67 14.42
N PHE A 124 16.56 6.05 14.69
CA PHE A 124 16.15 7.39 15.11
C PHE A 124 14.90 7.33 16.00
N ASP A 125 14.65 8.41 16.74
CA ASP A 125 13.50 8.53 17.63
C ASP A 125 12.18 8.58 16.84
N ILE A 126 11.43 7.47 16.89
CA ILE A 126 10.13 7.34 16.24
C ILE A 126 9.03 8.20 16.84
N LYS A 127 9.21 8.74 18.04
CA LYS A 127 8.30 9.78 18.56
C LYS A 127 8.47 11.09 17.80
N LYS A 128 9.66 11.32 17.21
CA LYS A 128 9.98 12.53 16.43
C LYS A 128 9.75 12.34 14.93
N PHE A 129 9.76 11.11 14.42
CA PHE A 129 9.62 10.86 12.99
C PHE A 129 8.95 9.52 12.66
N HIS A 130 7.95 9.56 11.78
CA HIS A 130 7.29 8.40 11.18
C HIS A 130 7.06 8.67 9.70
N CYS A 131 7.71 7.93 8.80
CA CYS A 131 7.74 8.26 7.36
C CYS A 131 6.34 8.44 6.76
N ALA A 132 5.44 7.48 7.00
CA ALA A 132 4.06 7.55 6.51
C ALA A 132 3.28 8.69 7.19
N GLY A 133 3.47 8.86 8.50
CA GLY A 133 2.83 9.92 9.29
C GLY A 133 3.24 11.31 8.83
N THR A 134 4.51 11.53 8.52
CA THR A 134 5.01 12.80 7.97
C THR A 134 4.34 13.14 6.65
N VAL A 135 4.21 12.16 5.73
CA VAL A 135 3.51 12.34 4.45
C VAL A 135 2.05 12.69 4.68
N LEU A 136 1.37 11.91 5.52
CA LEU A 136 -0.05 12.08 5.83
C LEU A 136 -0.33 13.44 6.49
N SER A 137 0.47 13.84 7.48
CA SER A 137 0.37 15.15 8.15
C SER A 137 0.61 16.32 7.19
N HIS A 138 1.59 16.19 6.29
CA HIS A 138 1.84 17.22 5.28
C HIS A 138 0.63 17.39 4.35
N ILE A 139 0.03 16.29 3.89
CA ILE A 139 -1.17 16.33 3.06
C ILE A 139 -2.37 16.89 3.84
N GLU A 140 -2.59 16.48 5.09
CA GLU A 140 -3.66 16.99 5.98
C GLU A 140 -3.53 18.50 6.23
N SER A 141 -2.30 19.04 6.30
CA SER A 141 -2.10 20.49 6.44
C SER A 141 -2.52 21.30 5.19
N ARG A 142 -2.58 20.65 4.02
CA ARG A 142 -2.90 21.30 2.74
C ARG A 142 -4.34 21.05 2.31
N LEU A 143 -4.86 19.89 2.66
CA LEU A 143 -6.19 19.43 2.34
C LEU A 143 -6.91 19.15 3.65
N ASN A 144 -8.10 19.72 3.85
CA ASN A 144 -8.93 19.50 5.04
C ASN A 144 -9.51 18.06 5.09
N LEU A 145 -8.63 17.07 5.03
CA LEU A 145 -8.87 15.65 5.15
C LEU A 145 -8.55 15.29 6.60
N ASN A 146 -9.50 14.71 7.33
CA ASN A 146 -9.17 14.17 8.66
C ASN A 146 -8.50 12.80 8.47
N ILE A 147 -7.16 12.78 8.62
CA ILE A 147 -6.23 11.67 8.35
C ILE A 147 -5.69 11.04 9.65
N GLY A 148 -5.84 11.71 10.80
CA GLY A 148 -5.32 11.26 12.11
C GLY A 148 -5.42 9.75 12.42
N PRO A 149 -6.58 9.09 12.25
CA PRO A 149 -6.72 7.65 12.46
C PRO A 149 -5.82 6.78 11.58
N ILE A 150 -5.56 7.23 10.35
CA ILE A 150 -4.79 6.48 9.34
C ILE A 150 -3.29 6.57 9.64
N SER A 151 -2.82 7.72 10.12
CA SER A 151 -1.41 7.86 10.53
C SER A 151 -1.02 6.86 11.62
N ARG A 152 -1.95 6.54 12.54
CA ARG A 152 -1.68 5.59 13.63
C ARG A 152 -1.51 4.16 13.10
N ILE A 153 -2.41 3.71 12.25
CA ILE A 153 -2.39 2.34 11.73
C ILE A 153 -1.30 2.12 10.68
N ALA A 154 -0.76 3.19 10.10
CA ALA A 154 0.35 3.13 9.15
C ALA A 154 1.74 2.94 9.81
N ARG A 155 1.81 2.85 11.15
CA ARG A 155 3.09 2.66 11.88
C ARG A 155 3.76 1.32 11.60
N GLY A 156 2.97 0.32 11.22
CA GLY A 156 3.47 -0.99 10.77
C GLY A 156 4.35 -0.91 9.52
N PHE A 157 4.28 0.19 8.74
CA PHE A 157 5.14 0.40 7.57
C PHE A 157 6.50 1.05 7.89
N SER A 158 6.83 1.23 9.17
CA SER A 158 8.12 1.81 9.57
C SER A 158 9.27 0.92 9.11
N GLY A 159 10.29 1.53 8.49
CA GLY A 159 11.42 0.79 7.92
C GLY A 159 11.03 -0.20 6.80
N GLY A 160 9.85 -0.04 6.20
CA GLY A 160 9.32 -0.94 5.19
C GLY A 160 8.02 -1.59 5.65
N ILE A 161 8.12 -2.76 6.28
CA ILE A 161 7.02 -3.40 7.00
C ILE A 161 7.57 -3.83 8.36
N ALA A 162 7.76 -2.91 9.28
CA ALA A 162 8.45 -3.15 10.55
C ALA A 162 9.91 -3.63 10.33
N PHE A 163 10.70 -2.80 9.64
CA PHE A 163 12.16 -2.93 9.44
C PHE A 163 12.63 -4.13 8.61
N GLN A 164 11.74 -4.74 7.85
CA GLN A 164 12.07 -5.84 6.94
C GLN A 164 12.65 -5.38 5.58
N GLY A 165 12.70 -4.07 5.32
CA GLY A 165 13.28 -3.51 4.09
C GLY A 165 12.35 -3.48 2.87
N ASP A 166 11.14 -4.03 2.98
CA ASP A 166 10.07 -3.99 1.96
C ASP A 166 9.50 -2.56 1.79
N ILE A 167 8.26 -2.45 1.32
CA ILE A 167 7.60 -1.24 0.84
C ILE A 167 7.78 -0.01 1.73
N CYS A 168 8.31 1.07 1.16
CA CYS A 168 8.64 2.29 1.88
C CYS A 168 7.42 2.91 2.58
N GLY A 169 7.56 3.21 3.88
CA GLY A 169 6.51 3.87 4.65
C GLY A 169 6.09 5.23 4.10
N ALA A 170 7.03 6.03 3.57
CA ALA A 170 6.69 7.32 2.94
C ALA A 170 5.83 7.12 1.67
N PHE A 171 6.21 6.16 0.81
CA PHE A 171 5.39 5.77 -0.32
C PHE A 171 3.99 5.33 0.12
N MET A 172 3.89 4.47 1.14
CA MET A 172 2.61 4.03 1.69
C MET A 172 1.76 5.18 2.24
N GLY A 173 2.37 6.21 2.84
CA GLY A 173 1.66 7.43 3.25
C GLY A 173 0.93 8.10 2.07
N GLY A 174 1.60 8.23 0.93
CA GLY A 174 0.99 8.79 -0.29
C GLY A 174 -0.14 7.93 -0.85
N VAL A 175 0.08 6.60 -0.89
CA VAL A 175 -0.94 5.63 -1.32
C VAL A 175 -2.21 5.73 -0.48
N LEU A 176 -2.06 5.75 0.85
CA LEU A 176 -3.18 5.84 1.79
C LEU A 176 -3.92 7.17 1.62
N ALA A 177 -3.20 8.28 1.44
CA ALA A 177 -3.80 9.59 1.23
C ALA A 177 -4.61 9.67 -0.08
N LEU A 178 -4.08 9.10 -1.18
CA LEU A 178 -4.82 8.96 -2.44
C LEU A 178 -6.06 8.09 -2.29
N GLY A 179 -5.98 7.03 -1.48
CA GLY A 179 -7.13 6.21 -1.11
C GLY A 179 -8.17 6.99 -0.30
N ILE A 180 -7.78 7.88 0.62
CA ILE A 180 -8.76 8.73 1.35
C ILE A 180 -9.54 9.61 0.37
N MET A 181 -8.85 10.22 -0.59
CA MET A 181 -9.46 11.15 -1.54
C MET A 181 -10.35 10.40 -2.55
N TYR A 182 -9.80 9.40 -3.24
CA TYR A 182 -10.44 8.76 -4.38
C TYR A 182 -11.06 7.39 -4.10
N GLY A 183 -10.82 6.83 -2.91
CA GLY A 183 -11.19 5.48 -2.51
C GLY A 183 -12.68 5.19 -2.62
N THR A 184 -12.99 3.91 -2.76
CA THR A 184 -14.36 3.44 -2.88
C THR A 184 -14.94 3.16 -1.49
N ASP A 185 -16.19 3.56 -1.27
CA ASP A 185 -16.96 3.03 -0.16
C ASP A 185 -17.46 1.63 -0.54
N LEU A 186 -16.88 0.59 0.07
CA LEU A 186 -17.21 -0.81 -0.21
C LEU A 186 -18.69 -1.13 0.04
N ARG A 187 -19.40 -0.34 0.85
CA ARG A 187 -20.86 -0.51 1.04
C ARG A 187 -21.69 -0.04 -0.14
N ARG A 188 -21.07 0.69 -1.08
CA ARG A 188 -21.69 1.18 -2.32
C ARG A 188 -21.21 0.43 -3.57
N SER A 189 -20.31 -0.54 -3.44
CA SER A 189 -19.88 -1.34 -4.59
C SER A 189 -20.97 -2.33 -4.99
N GLN A 190 -21.59 -2.09 -6.13
CA GLN A 190 -22.63 -2.96 -6.68
C GLN A 190 -21.98 -4.12 -7.42
N HIS A 191 -22.42 -5.36 -7.16
CA HIS A 191 -21.95 -6.57 -7.85
C HIS A 191 -22.04 -6.45 -9.39
N SER A 192 -23.04 -5.72 -9.90
CA SER A 192 -23.22 -5.43 -11.33
C SER A 192 -22.04 -4.73 -11.97
N ARG A 193 -21.36 -3.82 -11.25
CA ARG A 193 -20.19 -3.09 -11.77
C ARG A 193 -18.95 -3.96 -11.84
N PHE A 194 -18.79 -4.90 -10.91
CA PHE A 194 -17.72 -5.90 -10.99
C PHE A 194 -17.92 -6.82 -12.19
N PHE A 195 -19.15 -7.28 -12.42
CA PHE A 195 -19.45 -8.11 -13.58
C PHE A 195 -19.21 -7.37 -14.90
N LYS A 196 -19.69 -6.12 -15.00
CA LYS A 196 -19.44 -5.25 -16.16
C LYS A 196 -17.94 -5.01 -16.39
N ALA A 197 -17.19 -4.72 -15.32
CA ALA A 197 -15.74 -4.55 -15.41
C ALA A 197 -15.04 -5.83 -15.87
N GLY A 198 -15.49 -7.00 -15.39
CA GLY A 198 -14.99 -8.31 -15.84
C GLY A 198 -15.22 -8.55 -17.33
N LEU A 199 -16.43 -8.25 -17.85
CA LEU A 199 -16.73 -8.39 -19.27
C LEU A 199 -15.87 -7.46 -20.14
N VAL A 200 -15.71 -6.20 -19.75
CA VAL A 200 -14.85 -5.26 -20.48
C VAL A 200 -13.39 -5.69 -20.39
N ALA A 201 -12.93 -6.17 -19.23
CA ALA A 201 -11.60 -6.73 -19.06
C ALA A 201 -11.32 -7.92 -19.99
N MET A 202 -12.33 -8.77 -20.26
CA MET A 202 -12.18 -9.86 -21.24
C MET A 202 -11.87 -9.31 -22.65
N LYS A 203 -12.43 -8.15 -23.03
CA LYS A 203 -12.19 -7.53 -24.34
C LYS A 203 -10.92 -6.69 -24.38
N GLU A 204 -10.69 -5.86 -23.38
CA GLU A 204 -9.69 -4.79 -23.39
C GLU A 204 -8.41 -5.13 -22.63
N GLY A 205 -8.40 -6.22 -21.87
CA GLY A 205 -7.25 -6.62 -21.09
C GLY A 205 -7.01 -5.72 -19.88
N SER A 206 -5.74 -5.48 -19.58
CA SER A 206 -5.28 -4.54 -18.54
C SER A 206 -5.72 -3.08 -18.76
N ARG A 207 -6.04 -2.70 -20.01
CA ARG A 207 -6.52 -1.34 -20.34
C ARG A 207 -7.85 -1.00 -19.68
N VAL A 208 -8.60 -2.00 -19.21
CA VAL A 208 -9.83 -1.81 -18.43
C VAL A 208 -9.66 -0.86 -17.25
N PHE A 209 -8.48 -0.87 -16.63
CA PHE A 209 -8.18 -0.02 -15.47
C PHE A 209 -8.08 1.46 -15.84
N GLN A 210 -7.85 1.81 -17.11
CA GLN A 210 -7.80 3.19 -17.60
C GLN A 210 -9.18 3.86 -17.62
N ASN A 211 -10.26 3.06 -17.65
CA ASN A 211 -11.62 3.57 -17.60
C ASN A 211 -12.07 3.81 -16.14
N GLU A 212 -11.74 4.98 -15.59
CA GLU A 212 -12.06 5.33 -14.19
C GLU A 212 -13.56 5.31 -13.86
N HIS A 213 -14.43 5.38 -14.86
CA HIS A 213 -15.88 5.37 -14.69
C HIS A 213 -16.46 3.95 -14.64
N LEU A 214 -15.71 2.94 -15.09
CA LEU A 214 -16.20 1.57 -15.19
C LEU A 214 -16.41 0.94 -13.80
N HIS A 215 -15.44 1.10 -12.92
CA HIS A 215 -15.53 0.65 -11.53
C HIS A 215 -14.98 1.73 -10.58
N PRO A 216 -15.65 2.02 -9.45
CA PRO A 216 -15.24 3.11 -8.55
C PRO A 216 -13.82 2.96 -8.01
N SER A 217 -13.30 1.72 -7.89
CA SER A 217 -11.93 1.50 -7.43
C SER A 217 -10.87 1.91 -8.46
N PHE A 218 -11.20 1.90 -9.76
CA PHE A 218 -10.23 2.20 -10.82
C PHE A 218 -9.75 3.64 -10.74
N LYS A 219 -10.62 4.57 -10.32
CA LYS A 219 -10.23 5.94 -10.05
C LYS A 219 -9.04 6.00 -9.09
N THR A 220 -9.09 5.26 -7.98
CA THR A 220 -7.99 5.21 -7.00
C THR A 220 -6.78 4.47 -7.55
N SER A 221 -6.99 3.26 -8.09
CA SER A 221 -5.88 2.45 -8.61
C SER A 221 -5.06 3.19 -9.65
N LEU A 222 -5.71 3.99 -10.51
CA LEU A 222 -5.02 4.80 -11.50
C LEU A 222 -4.13 5.88 -10.89
N ARG A 223 -4.64 6.68 -9.94
CA ARG A 223 -3.79 7.69 -9.27
C ARG A 223 -2.64 7.01 -8.53
N VAL A 224 -2.89 5.88 -7.90
CA VAL A 224 -1.85 5.12 -7.19
C VAL A 224 -0.81 4.55 -8.16
N GLY A 225 -1.20 4.02 -9.32
CA GLY A 225 -0.26 3.57 -10.34
C GLY A 225 0.57 4.73 -10.93
N MET A 226 -0.02 5.91 -11.13
CA MET A 226 0.73 7.11 -11.52
C MET A 226 1.71 7.55 -10.43
N PHE A 227 1.27 7.51 -9.16
CA PHE A 227 2.11 7.81 -8.02
C PHE A 227 3.29 6.83 -7.92
N TYR A 228 3.03 5.53 -8.09
CA TYR A 228 4.05 4.49 -8.16
C TYR A 228 5.10 4.81 -9.23
N LYS A 229 4.68 5.07 -10.47
CA LYS A 229 5.60 5.40 -11.58
C LYS A 229 6.45 6.63 -11.26
N LYS A 230 5.83 7.71 -10.79
CA LYS A 230 6.55 8.94 -10.42
C LYS A 230 7.54 8.71 -9.27
N PHE A 231 7.13 7.98 -8.25
CA PHE A 231 7.96 7.66 -7.11
C PHE A 231 9.16 6.78 -7.51
N VAL A 232 8.92 5.73 -8.30
CA VAL A 232 9.99 4.86 -8.83
C VAL A 232 10.89 5.63 -9.79
N SER A 233 10.37 6.54 -10.62
CA SER A 233 11.21 7.39 -11.47
C SER A 233 12.15 8.27 -10.65
N GLN A 234 11.75 8.69 -9.45
CA GLN A 234 12.56 9.56 -8.59
C GLN A 234 13.54 8.78 -7.71
N PHE A 235 13.12 7.65 -7.14
CA PHE A 235 13.91 6.89 -6.15
C PHE A 235 14.42 5.54 -6.65
N GLY A 236 13.98 5.11 -7.83
CA GLY A 236 14.38 3.87 -8.49
C GLY A 236 13.86 2.58 -7.87
N SER A 237 13.07 2.64 -6.80
CA SER A 237 12.41 1.49 -6.16
C SER A 237 11.30 2.01 -5.24
N THR A 238 10.35 1.15 -4.87
CA THR A 238 9.45 1.38 -3.73
C THR A 238 9.90 0.66 -2.47
N ASP A 239 10.91 -0.21 -2.54
CA ASP A 239 11.43 -0.92 -1.39
C ASP A 239 12.36 -0.04 -0.56
N CYS A 240 12.10 0.00 0.74
CA CYS A 240 12.78 0.85 1.70
C CYS A 240 14.30 0.59 1.68
N ILE A 241 14.71 -0.68 1.59
CA ILE A 241 16.13 -1.05 1.58
C ILE A 241 16.86 -0.50 0.36
N ASP A 242 16.23 -0.56 -0.82
CA ASP A 242 16.81 -0.08 -2.07
C ASP A 242 16.90 1.45 -2.11
N ILE A 243 15.84 2.12 -1.65
CA ILE A 243 15.78 3.58 -1.60
C ILE A 243 16.86 4.10 -0.66
N LEU A 244 16.98 3.53 0.54
CA LEU A 244 17.98 3.97 1.50
C LEU A 244 19.40 3.73 0.97
N GLY A 245 19.65 2.64 0.24
CA GLY A 245 20.95 2.41 -0.41
C GLY A 245 21.32 3.47 -1.46
N LYS A 246 20.33 4.14 -2.06
CA LYS A 246 20.50 5.18 -3.09
C LYS A 246 20.55 6.60 -2.53
N VAL A 247 19.72 6.89 -1.52
CA VAL A 247 19.58 8.25 -0.96
C VAL A 247 20.72 8.57 0.02
N SER A 248 21.29 7.57 0.73
CA SER A 248 22.45 7.81 1.60
C SER A 248 23.20 6.54 2.00
N ARG A 249 24.54 6.61 2.10
CA ARG A 249 25.35 5.54 2.72
C ARG A 249 25.06 5.35 4.21
N SER A 250 24.52 6.38 4.88
CA SER A 250 24.09 6.35 6.28
C SER A 250 22.57 6.40 6.37
N LYS A 251 21.95 5.36 6.94
CA LYS A 251 20.49 5.26 7.14
C LYS A 251 20.04 6.26 8.23
N ASN A 252 20.00 7.55 7.91
CA ASN A 252 19.71 8.62 8.85
C ASN A 252 18.31 9.19 8.67
N ARG A 253 17.87 9.98 9.66
CA ARG A 253 16.53 10.60 9.69
C ARG A 253 16.31 11.55 8.51
N ASP A 254 17.31 12.35 8.17
CA ASP A 254 17.21 13.40 7.14
C ASP A 254 16.89 12.81 5.77
N SER A 255 17.50 11.68 5.43
CA SER A 255 17.23 10.94 4.19
C SER A 255 15.77 10.47 4.14
N CYS A 256 15.24 9.91 5.23
CA CYS A 256 13.84 9.51 5.29
C CYS A 256 12.87 10.70 5.25
N GLU A 257 13.25 11.84 5.82
CA GLU A 257 12.46 13.08 5.75
C GLU A 257 12.40 13.64 4.34
N GLU A 258 13.49 13.58 3.57
CA GLU A 258 13.52 13.98 2.17
C GLU A 258 12.57 13.12 1.31
N VAL A 259 12.65 11.80 1.47
CA VAL A 259 11.76 10.86 0.77
C VAL A 259 10.31 11.12 1.16
N ALA A 260 10.03 11.37 2.45
CA ALA A 260 8.68 11.71 2.91
C ALA A 260 8.17 13.04 2.30
N ARG A 261 8.99 14.09 2.27
CA ARG A 261 8.60 15.38 1.68
C ARG A 261 8.27 15.23 0.19
N SER A 262 9.12 14.52 -0.55
CA SER A 262 8.92 14.26 -1.97
C SER A 262 7.69 13.40 -2.23
N ALA A 263 7.49 12.33 -1.46
CA ALA A 263 6.30 11.48 -1.55
C ALA A 263 5.00 12.28 -1.32
N ALA A 264 5.01 13.18 -0.34
CA ALA A 264 3.87 14.05 -0.07
C ALA A 264 3.58 15.00 -1.24
N GLN A 265 4.62 15.61 -1.82
CA GLN A 265 4.47 16.51 -2.97
C GLN A 265 3.92 15.77 -4.20
N LEU A 266 4.51 14.62 -4.54
CA LEU A 266 4.04 13.79 -5.65
C LEU A 266 2.57 13.37 -5.49
N ALA A 267 2.15 13.04 -4.27
CA ALA A 267 0.76 12.73 -3.98
C ALA A 267 -0.15 13.96 -4.12
N LEU A 268 0.25 15.13 -3.60
CA LEU A 268 -0.50 16.39 -3.73
C LEU A 268 -0.66 16.81 -5.19
N ASP A 269 0.38 16.67 -6.02
CA ASP A 269 0.31 16.98 -7.44
C ASP A 269 -0.76 16.15 -8.13
N LEU A 270 -0.81 14.84 -7.85
CA LEU A 270 -1.84 13.94 -8.39
C LEU A 270 -3.23 14.21 -7.83
N MET A 271 -3.33 14.75 -6.61
CA MET A 271 -4.61 15.17 -6.02
C MET A 271 -5.18 16.43 -6.68
N SER A 272 -4.32 17.29 -7.24
CA SER A 272 -4.72 18.54 -7.91
C SER A 272 -5.34 18.31 -9.30
N VAL A 273 -5.11 17.15 -9.91
CA VAL A 273 -5.60 16.80 -11.25
C VAL A 273 -7.09 16.44 -11.22
N LYS A 274 -7.94 17.31 -11.79
CA LYS A 274 -9.40 17.13 -11.84
C LYS A 274 -9.84 16.03 -12.81
N THR A 275 -9.20 15.93 -13.97
CA THR A 275 -9.48 14.95 -15.04
C THR A 275 -8.16 14.54 -15.69
N LEU A 276 -7.97 13.23 -15.89
CA LEU A 276 -6.79 12.68 -16.56
C LEU A 276 -7.00 12.75 -18.08
N ASP A 277 -6.18 13.53 -18.78
CA ASP A 277 -6.13 13.50 -20.24
C ASP A 277 -5.12 12.44 -20.70
N TRP A 278 -5.63 11.36 -21.29
CA TRP A 278 -4.84 10.19 -21.68
C TRP A 278 -3.93 10.44 -22.89
N GLY A 279 -4.19 11.49 -23.68
CA GLY A 279 -3.39 11.84 -24.85
C GLY A 279 -1.93 12.20 -24.51
N GLN A 280 -1.68 12.76 -23.32
CA GLN A 280 -0.34 13.13 -22.86
C GLN A 280 0.37 12.06 -22.02
N THR A 281 -0.36 11.05 -21.51
CA THR A 281 0.24 10.02 -20.65
C THR A 281 0.90 8.89 -21.45
N LEU A 282 0.42 8.65 -22.68
CA LEU A 282 0.99 7.67 -23.62
C LEU A 282 2.39 8.07 -24.13
N SER A 283 2.74 9.35 -24.18
CA SER A 283 4.08 9.80 -24.58
C SER A 283 5.14 9.50 -23.51
N LEU A 284 4.77 9.52 -22.23
CA LEU A 284 5.65 9.14 -21.11
C LEU A 284 5.88 7.63 -21.02
N ASP A 285 4.86 6.82 -21.28
CA ASP A 285 5.01 5.36 -21.31
C ASP A 285 5.85 4.87 -22.50
N TYR A 286 5.93 5.64 -23.59
CA TYR A 286 6.78 5.31 -24.75
C TYR A 286 8.24 5.77 -24.57
N GLN A 287 8.50 6.80 -23.76
CA GLN A 287 9.85 7.31 -23.49
C GLN A 287 10.60 6.54 -22.39
N LEU A 288 9.91 5.75 -21.57
CA LEU A 288 10.51 4.94 -20.48
C LEU A 288 10.65 3.45 -20.82
N SER A 289 10.27 3.05 -22.04
CA SER A 289 10.38 1.69 -22.57
C SER A 289 11.43 1.53 -23.69
N LEU A 290 12.31 2.53 -23.85
CA LEU A 290 13.53 2.51 -24.66
C LEU A 290 14.73 2.63 -23.72
#